data_AF-A0A1Y4E2J8-F1
#
_entry.id   AF-A0A1Y4E2J8-F1
#
_cell.length_a   1.000
_cell.length_b   1.000
_cell.length_c   1.000
_cell.angle_alpha   90.00
_cell.angle_beta   90.00
_cell.angle_gamma   90.00
#
_symmetry.space_group_name_H-M   'P 1'
#
loop_
_entity.id
_entity.type
_entity.pdbx_description
1 polymer ?
#
loop_
_entity_poly.entity_id
_entity_poly.type
_entity_poly.pdbx_seq_one_letter_code
_entity_poly.pdbx_strand_id
1 'polypeptide(L)' 'MTAKEQALYALMEGQGYSYGLMQTAIHLLGQFKEALDEMIIFIEDNHPTEEAFIRRMASLCEKQL' A
#
# COMPACT_ATOMS: atom_id res chain seq x y z
N MET A 1 2.28 10.70 9.82
CA MET A 1 2.37 10.15 8.46
C MET A 1 3.42 10.92 7.68
N THR A 2 4.34 10.23 7.02
CA THR A 2 5.29 10.80 6.06
C THR A 2 4.57 11.18 4.75
N ALA A 3 5.22 11.96 3.88
CA ALA A 3 4.67 12.31 2.58
C ALA A 3 4.31 11.08 1.72
N LYS A 4 5.11 10.00 1.81
CA LYS A 4 4.85 8.75 1.08
C LYS A 4 3.66 7.98 1.65
N GLU A 5 3.53 7.93 2.97
CA GLU A 5 2.34 7.34 3.61
C GLU A 5 1.07 8.11 3.24
N GLN A 6 1.12 9.44 3.16
CA GLN A 6 0.01 10.26 2.69
C GLN A 6 -0.31 10.01 1.21
N ALA A 7 0.72 9.89 0.36
CA ALA A 7 0.53 9.59 -1.06
C ALA A 7 -0.14 8.23 -1.27
N LEU A 8 0.36 7.19 -0.60
CA LEU A 8 -0.23 5.86 -0.66
C LEU A 8 -1.68 5.86 -0.15
N TYR A 9 -1.94 6.56 0.97
CA TYR A 9 -3.30 6.70 1.50
C TYR A 9 -4.25 7.35 0.49
N ALA A 10 -3.85 8.48 -0.12
CA ALA A 10 -4.65 9.18 -1.11
C ALA A 10 -4.92 8.32 -2.37
N LEU A 11 -3.94 7.51 -2.79
CA LEU A 11 -4.10 6.58 -3.91
C LEU A 11 -5.12 5.47 -3.61
N MET A 12 -5.03 4.86 -2.42
CA MET A 12 -5.99 3.85 -1.97
C MET A 12 -7.40 4.44 -1.81
N GLU A 13 -7.52 5.63 -1.22
CA GLU A 13 -8.78 6.35 -1.07
C GLU A 13 -9.40 6.69 -2.43
N GLY A 14 -8.57 7.14 -3.38
CA GLY A 14 -9.00 7.43 -4.76
C GLY A 14 -9.51 6.20 -5.52
N GLN A 15 -9.10 4.99 -5.13
CA GLN A 15 -9.62 3.73 -5.69
C GLN A 15 -10.79 3.14 -4.88
N GLY A 16 -11.21 3.81 -3.80
CA GLY A 16 -12.33 3.37 -2.98
C GLY A 16 -12.01 2.18 -2.08
N TYR A 17 -10.75 2.01 -1.68
CA TYR A 17 -10.39 0.94 -0.75
C TYR A 17 -11.03 1.17 0.63
N SER A 18 -11.28 0.06 1.31
CA SER A 18 -11.82 0.03 2.65
C SER A 18 -10.88 0.70 3.65
N TYR A 19 -11.47 1.44 4.58
CA TYR A 19 -10.72 2.14 5.62
C TYR A 19 -9.81 1.19 6.42
N GLY A 20 -10.29 -0.02 6.72
CA GLY A 20 -9.51 -1.04 7.42
C GLY A 20 -8.23 -1.41 6.66
N LEU A 21 -8.34 -1.71 5.35
CA LEU A 21 -7.18 -2.01 4.52
C LEU A 21 -6.21 -0.84 4.47
N MET A 22 -6.70 0.39 4.29
CA MET A 22 -5.86 1.58 4.24
C MET A 22 -5.04 1.75 5.53
N GLN A 23 -5.67 1.61 6.70
CA GLN A 23 -4.96 1.72 7.99
C GLN A 23 -3.92 0.60 8.16
N THR A 24 -4.28 -0.64 7.82
CA THR A 24 -3.36 -1.78 7.89
C THR A 24 -2.16 -1.59 6.96
N ALA A 25 -2.38 -1.13 5.74
CA ALA A 25 -1.32 -0.88 4.77
C ALA A 25 -0.34 0.18 5.27
N ILE A 26 -0.83 1.33 5.75
CA ILE A 26 0.04 2.38 6.29
C ILE A 26 0.80 1.89 7.53
N HIS A 27 0.15 1.13 8.41
CA HIS A 27 0.81 0.61 9.61
C HIS A 27 1.94 -0.38 9.29
N LEU A 28 1.71 -1.31 8.35
CA LEU A 28 2.69 -2.34 7.97
C LEU A 28 3.81 -1.78 7.08
N LEU A 29 3.45 -1.02 6.05
CA LEU A 29 4.41 -0.52 5.06
C LEU A 29 5.16 0.71 5.55
N GLY A 30 4.61 1.47 6.50
CA GLY A 30 5.25 2.66 7.08
C GLY A 30 6.64 2.39 7.67
N GLN A 31 6.92 1.14 8.04
CA GLN A 31 8.22 0.71 8.55
C GLN A 31 9.27 0.52 7.44
N PHE A 32 8.84 0.36 6.19
CA PHE A 32 9.66 -0.07 5.06
C PHE A 32 9.51 0.88 3.86
N LYS A 33 10.43 1.84 3.75
CA LYS A 33 10.37 2.89 2.72
C LYS A 33 10.33 2.36 1.28
N GLU A 34 11.08 1.29 1.01
CA GLU A 34 11.11 0.65 -0.31
C GLU A 34 9.78 -0.02 -0.64
N ALA A 35 9.14 -0.66 0.34
CA ALA A 35 7.84 -1.29 0.16
C ALA A 35 6.74 -0.24 -0.11
N LEU A 36 6.80 0.93 0.54
CA LEU A 36 5.91 2.05 0.21
C LEU A 36 6.05 2.51 -1.24
N ASP A 37 7.28 2.67 -1.72
CA ASP A 37 7.54 3.10 -3.11
C ASP A 37 7.02 2.07 -4.11
N GLU A 38 7.29 0.79 -3.87
CA GLU A 38 6.78 -0.29 -4.72
C GLU A 38 5.26 -0.34 -4.74
N MET A 39 4.59 -0.12 -3.61
CA MET A 39 3.13 -0.14 -3.55
C MET A 39 2.50 1.07 -4.21
N ILE A 40 3.12 2.25 -4.11
CA ILE A 40 2.66 3.45 -4.83
C ILE A 40 2.69 3.19 -6.34
N ILE A 41 3.84 2.73 -6.86
CA ILE A 41 3.99 2.40 -8.29
C ILE A 41 2.98 1.31 -8.70
N PHE A 42 2.82 0.27 -7.88
CA PHE A 42 1.87 -0.81 -8.17
C PHE A 42 0.42 -0.31 -8.29
N ILE A 43 -0.02 0.60 -7.42
CA ILE A 43 -1.37 1.17 -7.49
C ILE A 43 -1.52 2.05 -8.74
N GLU A 44 -0.55 2.91 -9.03
CA GLU A 44 -0.57 3.85 -10.17
C GLU A 44 -0.58 3.12 -11.52
N ASP A 45 0.24 2.07 -11.67
CA ASP A 45 0.38 1.35 -12.94
C ASP A 45 -0.78 0.38 -13.21
N ASN A 46 -1.37 -0.21 -12.16
CA ASN A 46 -2.23 -1.40 -12.33
C ASN A 46 -3.68 -1.19 -11.88
N HIS A 47 -3.99 -0.12 -11.15
CA HIS A 47 -5.31 0.09 -10.53
C HIS A 47 -5.90 -1.18 -9.88
N PRO A 48 -5.15 -1.80 -8.95
CA PRO A 48 -5.48 -3.13 -8.46
C PRO A 48 -6.78 -3.14 -7.65
N THR A 49 -7.43 -4.30 -7.59
CA THR A 49 -8.47 -4.52 -6.58
C THR A 49 -7.86 -4.61 -5.19
N GLU A 50 -8.66 -4.46 -4.13
CA GLU A 50 -8.19 -4.66 -2.76
C GLU A 50 -7.54 -6.04 -2.56
N GLU A 51 -8.10 -7.09 -3.16
CA GLU A 51 -7.53 -8.44 -3.06
C GLU A 51 -6.13 -8.50 -3.69
N ALA A 52 -5.94 -7.91 -4.87
CA ALA A 52 -4.64 -7.87 -5.53
C ALA A 52 -3.63 -7.03 -4.73
N PHE A 53 -4.08 -5.91 -4.16
CA PHE A 53 -3.29 -5.09 -3.25
C PHE A 53 -2.83 -5.88 -2.02
N ILE A 54 -3.75 -6.60 -1.34
CA ILE A 54 -3.45 -7.43 -0.18
C ILE A 54 -2.41 -8.50 -0.53
N ARG A 55 -2.58 -9.20 -1.65
CA ARG A 55 -1.62 -10.23 -2.11
C ARG A 55 -0.24 -9.65 -2.37
N ARG A 56 -0.16 -8.46 -2.99
CA ARG A 56 1.13 -7.80 -3.23
C ARG A 56 1.78 -7.36 -1.93
N MET A 57 1.01 -6.74 -1.03
CA MET A 57 1.48 -6.30 0.29
C MET A 57 2.02 -7.49 1.11
N ALA A 58 1.31 -8.62 1.13
CA ALA A 58 1.77 -9.84 1.79
C ALA A 58 3.12 -10.32 1.24
N SER A 59 3.27 -10.36 -0.10
CA SER A 59 4.53 -10.73 -0.75
C SER A 59 5.70 -9.79 -0.40
N LEU A 60 5.44 -8.50 -0.19
CA LEU A 60 6.47 -7.55 0.25
C LEU A 60 6.88 -7.78 1.71
N CYS A 61 5.91 -8.04 2.59
CA CYS A 61 6.19 -8.35 3.99
C CYS A 61 7.02 -9.64 4.12
N GLU A 62 6.74 -10.66 3.31
CA GLU A 62 7.51 -11.91 3.29
C GLU A 62 8.96 -11.73 2.82
N LYS A 63 9.23 -10.74 1.96
CA LYS A 63 10.60 -10.43 1.48
C LYS A 63 11.43 -9.61 2.47
N GLN A 64 10.78 -8.97 3.44
CA GLN A 64 11.40 -8.12 4.46
C GLN A 64 11.69 -8.86 5.77
N LEU A 65 11.18 -10.09 5.94
CA LEU A 65 11.51 -11.05 7.00
C LEU A 65 12.65 -11.98 6.58
#